data_AF-A0A1U9Z7N0-F1
#
_entry.id   AF-A0A1U9Z7N0-F1
#
_cell.length_a   1.000
_cell.length_b   1.000
_cell.length_c   1.000
_cell.angle_alpha   90.00
_cell.angle_beta   90.00
_cell.angle_gamma   90.00
#
_symmetry.space_group_name_H-M   'P 1'
#
loop_
_entity.id
_entity.type
_entity.pdbx_description
1 polymer ?
#
loop_
_entity_poly.entity_id
_entity_poly.type
_entity_poly.pdbx_seq_one_letter_code
_entity_poly.pdbx_strand_id
1 'polypeptide(L)'
;MSENNNGAEYEQRDVPVRKVLYAGVLLVVFVAVSLAFVAFLTGLFSVPDREPVPVQTAERPVAGPRLEVYPKADLDALNAKNRRLIKTYGRSEDGRIRIPVDRAIDLLADRGWPNETNGGGP
;
A
#
# COMPACT_ATOMS: atom_id res chain seq x y z
N MET A 1 -19.76 -50.02 -53.35
CA MET A 1 -19.85 -48.80 -52.53
C MET A 1 -20.89 -49.05 -51.46
N SER A 2 -20.47 -49.37 -50.24
CA SER A 2 -21.36 -49.41 -49.07
C SER A 2 -20.49 -49.26 -47.82
N GLU A 3 -20.41 -48.01 -47.35
CA GLU A 3 -19.88 -47.59 -46.06
C GLU A 3 -20.46 -48.44 -44.92
N ASN A 4 -19.58 -49.02 -44.10
CA ASN A 4 -19.91 -49.57 -42.79
C ASN A 4 -19.78 -48.44 -41.75
N ASN A 5 -20.92 -47.80 -41.46
CA ASN A 5 -21.03 -46.88 -40.33
C ASN A 5 -20.86 -47.67 -39.03
N ASN A 6 -19.68 -47.55 -38.41
CA ASN A 6 -19.45 -47.97 -37.03
C ASN A 6 -20.32 -47.09 -36.13
N GLY A 7 -21.56 -47.55 -35.92
CA GLY A 7 -22.56 -46.87 -35.12
C GLY A 7 -22.00 -46.59 -33.72
N ALA A 8 -22.15 -45.35 -33.28
CA ALA A 8 -21.90 -44.97 -31.90
C ALA A 8 -22.73 -45.89 -30.99
N GLU A 9 -22.05 -46.76 -30.22
CA GLU A 9 -22.68 -47.51 -29.14
C GLU A 9 -23.13 -46.50 -28.08
N TYR A 10 -24.44 -46.30 -27.97
CA TYR A 10 -25.04 -45.56 -26.88
C TYR A 10 -25.18 -46.49 -25.67
N GLU A 11 -24.66 -46.08 -24.50
CA GLU A 11 -24.74 -46.86 -23.26
C GLU A 11 -26.20 -47.01 -22.79
N GLN A 12 -26.74 -48.23 -22.88
CA GLN A 12 -28.12 -48.61 -22.51
C GLN A 12 -28.30 -48.84 -21.00
N ARG A 13 -27.46 -48.23 -20.16
CA ARG A 13 -27.45 -48.52 -18.73
C ARG A 13 -28.21 -47.42 -17.99
N ASP A 14 -29.43 -47.75 -17.58
CA ASP A 14 -30.28 -46.86 -16.79
C ASP A 14 -29.56 -46.43 -15.51
N VAL A 15 -29.60 -45.12 -15.26
CA VAL A 15 -29.09 -44.58 -13.99
C VAL A 15 -30.01 -45.07 -12.88
N PRO A 16 -29.49 -45.78 -11.87
CA PRO A 16 -30.33 -46.32 -10.82
C PRO A 16 -30.97 -45.17 -10.04
N VAL A 17 -32.30 -45.21 -9.89
CA VAL A 17 -33.14 -44.17 -9.25
C VAL A 17 -32.60 -43.73 -7.89
N ARG A 18 -32.03 -44.66 -7.12
CA ARG A 18 -31.39 -44.36 -5.83
C ARG A 18 -30.26 -43.33 -5.95
N LYS A 19 -29.42 -43.41 -6.99
CA LYS A 19 -28.34 -42.44 -7.22
C LYS A 19 -28.88 -41.05 -7.54
N VAL A 20 -29.97 -40.98 -8.32
CA VAL A 20 -30.65 -39.72 -8.63
C VAL A 20 -31.24 -39.09 -7.36
N LEU A 21 -31.86 -39.90 -6.50
CA LEU A 21 -32.36 -39.43 -5.20
C LEU A 21 -31.22 -38.94 -4.29
N TYR A 22 -30.12 -39.69 -4.17
CA TYR A 22 -28.97 -39.22 -3.39
C TYR A 22 -28.35 -37.94 -3.96
N ALA A 23 -28.26 -37.81 -5.28
CA ALA A 23 -27.78 -36.59 -5.92
C ALA A 23 -28.69 -35.40 -5.62
N GLY A 24 -30.01 -35.59 -5.69
CA GLY A 24 -30.99 -34.56 -5.32
C GLY A 24 -30.90 -34.15 -3.85
N VAL A 25 -30.82 -35.12 -2.94
CA VAL A 25 -30.64 -34.86 -1.50
C VAL A 25 -29.33 -34.12 -1.24
N LEU A 26 -28.24 -34.55 -1.87
CA LEU A 26 -26.93 -33.93 -1.72
C LEU A 26 -26.93 -32.49 -2.25
N LEU A 27 -27.61 -32.22 -3.37
CA LEU A 27 -27.80 -30.86 -3.88
C LEU A 27 -28.53 -29.97 -2.87
N VAL A 28 -29.63 -30.46 -2.29
CA VAL A 28 -30.41 -29.70 -1.29
C VAL A 28 -29.58 -29.42 -0.04
N VAL A 29 -28.85 -30.42 0.45
CA VAL A 29 -27.95 -30.26 1.61
C VAL A 29 -26.86 -29.24 1.29
N PHE A 30 -26.25 -29.32 0.10
CA PHE A 30 -25.21 -28.38 -0.32
C PHE A 30 -25.73 -26.94 -0.36
N VAL A 31 -26.91 -26.70 -0.93
CA VAL A 31 -27.55 -25.37 -0.94
C VAL A 31 -27.83 -24.89 0.48
N ALA A 32 -28.36 -25.74 1.35
CA ALA A 32 -28.64 -25.38 2.74
C ALA A 32 -27.36 -24.99 3.50
N VAL A 33 -26.27 -25.75 3.33
CA VAL A 33 -24.96 -25.45 3.93
C VAL A 33 -24.39 -24.14 3.37
N SER A 34 -24.51 -23.90 2.06
CA SER A 34 -24.05 -22.66 1.43
C SER A 34 -24.79 -21.44 1.99
N LEU A 35 -26.12 -21.51 2.11
CA LEU A 35 -26.92 -20.43 2.70
C LEU A 35 -26.59 -20.21 4.18
N ALA A 36 -26.43 -21.28 4.96
CA ALA A 36 -26.03 -21.19 6.36
C ALA A 36 -24.63 -20.57 6.51
N PHE A 37 -23.70 -20.90 5.62
CA PHE A 37 -22.37 -20.31 5.60
C PHE A 37 -22.40 -18.81 5.28
N VAL A 38 -23.18 -18.39 4.28
CA VAL A 38 -23.39 -16.96 3.98
C VAL A 38 -24.01 -16.26 5.18
N ALA A 39 -25.06 -16.81 5.79
CA ALA A 39 -25.71 -16.24 6.96
C ALA A 39 -24.74 -16.11 8.16
N PHE A 40 -23.89 -17.11 8.37
CA PHE A 40 -22.86 -17.09 9.41
C PHE A 40 -21.84 -15.98 9.17
N LEU A 41 -21.34 -15.85 7.93
CA LEU A 41 -20.40 -14.77 7.58
C LEU A 41 -21.06 -13.39 7.72
N THR A 42 -22.30 -13.21 7.27
CA THR A 42 -23.01 -11.94 7.45
C THR A 42 -23.22 -11.63 8.92
N GLY A 43 -23.57 -12.62 9.77
CA GLY A 43 -23.71 -12.41 11.21
C GLY A 43 -22.38 -12.07 11.90
N LEU A 44 -21.28 -12.69 11.48
CA LEU A 44 -19.95 -12.45 12.05
C LEU A 44 -19.39 -11.08 11.64
N PHE A 45 -19.66 -10.64 10.41
CA PHE A 45 -19.15 -9.38 9.85
C PHE A 45 -20.22 -8.27 9.78
N SER A 46 -21.40 -8.49 10.35
CA SER A 46 -22.44 -7.47 10.45
C SER A 46 -21.93 -6.34 11.33
N VAL A 47 -21.43 -5.30 10.69
CA VAL A 47 -21.26 -4.01 11.32
C VAL A 47 -22.66 -3.55 11.69
N PRO A 48 -22.94 -3.17 12.96
CA PRO A 48 -24.22 -2.60 13.32
C PRO A 48 -24.53 -1.46 12.35
N ASP A 49 -25.74 -1.44 11.79
CA ASP A 49 -26.20 -0.30 11.01
C ASP A 49 -25.99 0.93 11.89
N ARG A 50 -24.95 1.70 11.56
CA ARG A 50 -24.79 3.03 12.13
C ARG A 50 -26.02 3.75 11.64
N GLU A 51 -26.92 4.12 12.55
CA GLU A 51 -27.96 5.09 12.22
C GLU A 51 -27.30 6.17 11.37
N PRO A 52 -27.89 6.58 10.24
CA PRO A 52 -27.34 7.65 9.45
C PRO A 52 -27.26 8.86 10.37
N VAL A 53 -26.07 9.08 10.95
CA VAL A 53 -25.78 10.30 11.66
C VAL A 53 -26.10 11.39 10.65
N PRO A 54 -27.02 12.32 10.96
CA PRO A 54 -27.24 13.42 10.06
C PRO A 54 -25.86 14.00 9.81
N VAL A 55 -25.42 13.92 8.56
CA VAL A 55 -24.21 14.60 8.13
C VAL A 55 -24.57 16.06 8.28
N GLN A 56 -24.37 16.59 9.49
CA GLN A 56 -24.02 17.96 9.64
C GLN A 56 -22.74 18.05 8.82
N THR A 57 -22.89 18.39 7.55
CA THR A 57 -21.87 19.08 6.81
C THR A 57 -21.69 20.39 7.57
N ALA A 58 -21.08 20.32 8.75
CA ALA A 58 -20.09 21.29 9.10
C ALA A 58 -19.14 21.17 7.93
N GLU A 59 -19.35 22.05 6.96
CA GLU A 59 -18.43 22.41 5.92
C GLU A 59 -17.19 22.88 6.67
N ARG A 60 -16.46 21.92 7.23
CA ARG A 60 -15.17 22.16 7.85
C ARG A 60 -14.39 22.57 6.63
N PRO A 61 -14.02 23.86 6.49
CA PRO A 61 -13.24 24.27 5.34
C PRO A 61 -12.01 23.38 5.43
N VAL A 62 -11.86 22.45 4.49
CA VAL A 62 -10.60 21.75 4.33
C VAL A 62 -9.66 22.90 4.03
N ALA A 63 -8.85 23.29 5.00
CA ALA A 63 -7.89 24.35 4.83
C ALA A 63 -7.03 23.88 3.66
N GLY A 64 -7.30 24.42 2.47
CA GLY A 64 -6.52 24.12 1.29
C GLY A 64 -5.06 24.46 1.57
N PRO A 65 -4.12 23.96 0.74
CA PRO A 65 -2.74 24.38 0.83
C PRO A 65 -2.68 25.90 1.00
N ARG A 66 -2.10 26.37 2.10
CA ARG A 66 -2.00 27.81 2.36
C ARG A 66 -1.16 28.40 1.23
N LEU A 67 -1.74 29.34 0.50
CA LEU A 67 -1.01 30.04 -0.54
C LEU A 67 0.08 30.87 0.15
N GLU A 68 1.33 30.61 -0.19
CA GLU A 68 2.47 31.40 0.29
C GLU A 68 2.23 32.86 -0.12
N VAL A 69 2.35 33.78 0.84
CA VAL A 69 1.95 35.18 0.63
C VAL A 69 2.96 35.89 -0.28
N TYR A 70 4.25 35.55 -0.15
CA TYR A 70 5.35 36.18 -0.89
C TYR A 70 6.36 35.17 -1.43
N PRO A 71 5.95 34.29 -2.36
CA PRO A 71 6.76 33.14 -2.79
C PRO A 71 8.17 33.50 -3.29
N LYS A 72 8.33 34.67 -3.93
CA LYS A 72 9.64 35.15 -4.40
C LYS A 72 10.55 35.59 -3.25
N ALA A 73 10.03 36.41 -2.33
CA ALA A 73 10.80 36.93 -1.22
C ALA A 73 11.23 35.81 -0.26
N ASP A 74 10.33 34.86 0.00
CA ASP A 74 10.63 33.71 0.86
C ASP A 74 11.67 32.79 0.22
N LEU A 75 11.58 32.57 -1.10
CA LEU A 75 12.59 31.81 -1.83
C LEU A 75 13.96 32.50 -1.81
N ASP A 76 14.01 33.83 -1.97
CA ASP A 76 15.26 34.59 -1.91
C ASP A 76 15.90 34.54 -0.52
N ALA A 77 15.08 34.68 0.54
CA ALA A 77 15.52 34.55 1.92
C ALA A 77 16.06 33.15 2.22
N LEU A 78 15.36 32.10 1.77
CA LEU A 78 15.78 30.72 1.89
C LEU A 78 17.11 30.48 1.17
N ASN A 79 17.24 30.96 -0.07
CA ASN A 79 18.46 30.86 -0.85
C ASN A 79 19.62 31.61 -0.19
N ALA A 80 19.39 32.79 0.38
CA ALA A 80 20.40 33.54 1.12
C ALA A 80 20.87 32.78 2.38
N LYS A 81 19.95 32.17 3.13
CA LYS A 81 20.25 31.34 4.29
C LYS A 81 21.09 30.12 3.89
N ASN A 82 20.70 29.40 2.83
CA ASN A 82 21.42 28.24 2.34
C ASN A 82 22.83 28.60 1.85
N ARG A 83 22.97 29.70 1.11
CA ARG A 83 24.28 30.22 0.68
C ARG A 83 25.19 30.53 1.85
N ARG A 84 24.68 31.14 2.92
CA ARG A 84 25.47 31.40 4.14
C ARG A 84 25.91 30.09 4.78
N LEU A 85 25.01 29.11 4.93
CA LEU A 85 25.31 27.83 5.54
C LEU A 85 26.49 27.09 4.89
N ILE A 86 26.55 27.11 3.56
CA ILE A 86 27.56 26.43 2.74
C ILE A 86 28.90 27.17 2.74
N LYS A 87 28.87 28.51 2.85
CA LYS A 87 30.06 29.37 2.76
C LYS A 87 30.71 29.69 4.10
N THR A 88 30.03 29.46 5.22
CA THR A 88 30.53 29.86 6.54
C THR A 88 30.69 28.69 7.49
N TYR A 89 31.64 28.85 8.40
CA TYR A 89 31.77 27.99 9.56
C TYR A 89 30.49 28.03 10.42
N GLY A 90 30.29 26.96 11.18
CA GLY A 90 29.19 26.86 12.13
C GLY A 90 29.49 25.82 13.19
N ARG A 91 28.66 25.80 14.23
CA ARG A 91 28.70 24.78 15.28
C ARG A 91 27.36 24.06 15.31
N SER A 92 27.42 22.74 15.35
CA SER A 92 26.27 21.87 15.56
C SER A 92 25.96 21.74 17.06
N GLU A 93 24.71 21.41 17.40
CA GLU A 93 24.26 21.25 18.79
C GLU A 93 25.00 20.13 19.52
N ASP A 94 25.38 19.08 18.79
CA ASP A 94 26.22 17.97 19.26
C ASP A 94 27.71 18.34 19.43
N GLY A 95 28.07 19.61 19.27
CA GLY A 95 29.43 20.12 19.47
C GLY A 95 30.36 19.97 18.26
N ARG A 96 29.93 19.34 17.16
CA ARG A 96 30.74 19.25 15.93
C ARG A 96 30.87 20.63 15.25
N ILE A 97 32.05 20.90 14.68
CA ILE A 97 32.30 22.12 13.91
C ILE A 97 32.00 21.85 12.43
N ARG A 98 31.11 22.63 11.85
CA ARG A 98 30.87 22.67 10.40
C ARG A 98 31.88 23.59 9.74
N ILE A 99 32.54 23.11 8.69
CA ILE A 99 33.43 23.89 7.83
C ILE A 99 32.70 24.30 6.53
N PRO A 100 33.11 25.40 5.87
CA PRO A 100 32.64 25.74 4.53
C PRO A 100 32.91 24.61 3.54
N VAL A 101 32.03 24.45 2.55
CA VAL A 101 32.15 23.38 1.54
C VAL A 101 33.43 23.52 0.72
N ASP A 102 33.80 24.74 0.33
CA ASP A 102 35.05 24.98 -0.40
C ASP A 102 36.26 24.45 0.39
N ARG A 103 36.27 24.68 1.71
CA ARG A 103 37.33 24.16 2.59
C ARG A 103 37.28 22.64 2.73
N ALA A 104 36.08 22.05 2.75
CA ALA A 104 35.93 20.61 2.79
C ALA A 104 36.49 19.95 1.51
N ILE A 105 36.24 20.56 0.35
CA ILE A 105 36.77 20.12 -0.94
C ILE A 105 38.30 20.18 -0.94
N ASP A 106 38.89 21.29 -0.50
CA ASP A 106 40.35 21.42 -0.40
C ASP A 106 40.95 20.32 0.49
N LEU A 107 40.38 20.12 1.68
CA LEU A 107 40.86 19.11 2.62
C LEU A 107 40.72 17.69 2.09
N LEU A 108 39.65 17.41 1.32
CA LEU A 108 39.44 16.11 0.69
C LEU A 108 40.40 15.88 -0.47
N ALA A 109 40.68 16.92 -1.26
CA ALA A 109 41.66 16.87 -2.33
C ALA A 109 43.08 16.64 -1.78
N ASP A 110 43.43 17.30 -0.67
CA ASP A 110 44.73 17.17 -0.03
C ASP A 110 44.93 15.79 0.64
N ARG A 111 43.90 15.25 1.30
CA ARG A 111 44.00 14.05 2.15
C ARG A 111 43.52 12.76 1.48
N GLY A 112 42.80 12.86 0.36
CA GLY A 112 42.09 11.75 -0.24
C GLY A 112 40.82 11.36 0.53
N TRP A 113 40.06 10.41 -0.02
CA TRP A 113 38.85 9.90 0.64
C TRP A 113 39.19 9.15 1.95
N PRO A 114 38.40 9.32 3.02
CA PRO A 114 38.50 8.47 4.19
C PRO A 114 38.22 7.02 3.78
N ASN A 115 39.22 6.16 3.90
CA ASN A 115 39.06 4.72 3.85
C ASN A 115 38.38 4.28 5.16
N GLU A 116 37.27 3.52 5.07
CA GLU A 116 36.41 3.16 6.22
C GLU A 116 37.06 2.21 7.26
N THR A 117 38.39 2.18 7.39
CA THR A 117 39.09 1.24 8.28
C THR A 117 39.35 1.76 9.70
N ASN A 118 38.81 2.91 10.11
CA ASN A 118 38.99 3.44 11.48
C ASN A 118 37.67 3.93 12.10
N GLY A 119 36.64 3.07 12.08
CA GLY A 119 35.37 3.24 12.80
C GLY A 119 35.27 2.38 14.08
N GLY A 120 36.38 1.89 14.63
CA GLY A 120 36.40 1.25 15.94
C GLY A 120 36.32 2.31 17.04
N GLY A 121 35.10 2.62 17.48
CA GLY A 121 34.89 3.38 18.71
C GLY A 121 35.23 2.55 19.96
N PRO A 122 35.71 3.17 21.06
CA PRO A 122 35.66 2.57 22.39
C PRO A 122 34.22 2.44 22.91
#